data_AF-A0A7C2U230-F1
#
_entry.id   AF-A0A7C2U230-F1
#
_cell.length_a   1.000
_cell.length_b   1.000
_cell.length_c   1.000
_cell.angle_alpha   90.00
_cell.angle_beta   90.00
_cell.angle_gamma   90.00
#
_symmetry.space_group_name_H-M   'P 1'
#
loop_
_entity.id
_entity.type
_entity.pdbx_description
1 polymer ?
#
loop_
_entity_poly.entity_id
_entity_poly.type
_entity_poly.pdbx_seq_one_letter_code
_entity_poly.pdbx_strand_id
1 'polypeptide(L)'
;MMINGKKNRDYWDGKYQVREFSKYIVAHQGICHGQLTFKGTRVLVRLVLESLARPGRTILMRTSLPSPCRISGRKWHPWFK
;
A
#
# COMPACT_ATOMS: atom_id res chain seq x y z
N MET A 1 -7.53 29.07 -2.00
CA MET A 1 -8.06 27.96 -2.84
C MET A 1 -8.33 26.77 -1.94
N MET A 2 -9.60 26.47 -1.66
CA MET A 2 -10.00 25.27 -0.91
C MET A 2 -9.98 24.08 -1.88
N ILE A 3 -8.95 23.25 -1.80
CA ILE A 3 -8.99 21.92 -2.42
C ILE A 3 -10.06 21.12 -1.67
N ASN A 4 -11.20 20.88 -2.32
CA ASN A 4 -12.31 20.09 -1.80
C ASN A 4 -11.79 18.79 -1.14
N GLY A 5 -11.87 18.73 0.18
CA GLY A 5 -11.40 17.60 0.98
C GLY A 5 -12.30 16.39 0.76
N LYS A 6 -11.96 15.53 -0.21
CA LYS A 6 -12.49 14.16 -0.25
C LYS A 6 -12.08 13.48 1.05
N LYS A 7 -13.03 13.33 1.98
CA LYS A 7 -12.80 12.68 3.27
C LYS A 7 -12.22 11.28 3.02
N ASN A 8 -11.06 10.98 3.60
CA ASN A 8 -10.51 9.62 3.61
C ASN A 8 -11.56 8.70 4.25
N ARG A 9 -11.79 7.53 3.65
CA ARG A 9 -12.73 6.54 4.20
C ARG A 9 -11.96 5.63 5.13
N ASP A 10 -12.18 5.85 6.42
CA ASP A 10 -11.60 5.05 7.49
C ASP A 10 -12.59 3.91 7.85
N TYR A 11 -12.10 2.68 7.93
CA TYR A 11 -12.90 1.50 8.29
C TYR A 11 -12.05 0.48 9.07
N TRP A 12 -12.72 -0.53 9.62
CA TRP A 12 -12.08 -1.63 10.35
C TRP A 12 -12.17 -2.93 9.55
N ASP A 13 -11.03 -3.58 9.34
CA ASP A 13 -10.96 -4.93 8.79
C ASP A 13 -10.60 -5.91 9.91
N GLY A 14 -11.63 -6.52 10.50
CA GLY A 14 -11.50 -7.35 11.69
C GLY A 14 -10.90 -6.58 12.88
N LYS A 15 -9.59 -6.77 13.12
CA LYS A 15 -8.83 -6.11 14.21
C LYS A 15 -7.93 -4.97 13.76
N TYR A 16 -7.85 -4.69 12.45
CA TYR A 16 -6.91 -3.70 11.91
C TYR A 16 -7.65 -2.45 11.43
N GLN A 17 -7.13 -1.26 11.74
CA GLN A 17 -7.62 -0.05 11.11
C GLN A 17 -7.11 0.07 9.68
N VAL A 18 -8.03 0.46 8.80
CA VAL A 18 -7.77 0.66 7.39
C VAL A 18 -8.24 2.04 6.97
N ARG A 19 -7.38 2.75 6.25
CA ARG A 19 -7.61 4.10 5.78
C ARG A 19 -7.46 4.14 4.28
N GLU A 20 -8.57 4.35 3.57
CA GLU A 20 -8.54 4.56 2.13
C GLU A 20 -8.27 6.02 1.81
N PHE A 21 -7.19 6.28 1.09
CA PHE A 21 -6.84 7.61 0.61
C PHE A 21 -7.39 7.87 -0.80
N SER A 22 -7.49 6.82 -1.61
CA SER A 22 -7.96 6.91 -3.01
C SER A 22 -8.45 5.56 -3.51
N LYS A 23 -8.99 5.53 -4.72
CA LYS A 23 -9.43 4.29 -5.39
C LYS A 23 -8.34 3.20 -5.38
N TYR A 24 -7.07 3.59 -5.46
CA TYR A 24 -5.93 2.68 -5.56
C TYR A 24 -4.99 2.70 -4.37
N ILE A 25 -5.14 3.62 -3.41
CA ILE A 25 -4.17 3.78 -2.30
C ILE A 25 -4.88 3.56 -0.97
N VAL A 26 -4.28 2.71 -0.14
CA VAL A 26 -4.78 2.34 1.18
C VAL A 26 -3.62 2.28 2.17
N ALA A 27 -3.87 2.66 3.42
CA ALA A 27 -3.00 2.31 4.54
C ALA A 27 -3.73 1.30 5.42
N HIS A 28 -3.11 0.15 5.66
CA HIS A 28 -3.72 -0.94 6.43
C HIS A 28 -2.76 -1.36 7.53
N GLN A 29 -3.14 -1.27 8.81
CA GLN A 29 -2.21 -1.54 9.93
C GLN A 29 -1.60 -2.95 9.90
N GLY A 30 -2.36 -3.95 9.46
CA GLY A 30 -1.88 -5.32 9.26
C GLY A 30 -0.99 -5.56 8.02
N ILE A 31 -0.83 -4.57 7.13
CA ILE A 31 -0.02 -4.67 5.90
C ILE A 31 1.07 -3.60 5.94
N CYS A 32 2.33 -4.02 5.87
CA CYS A 32 3.49 -3.10 5.88
C CYS A 32 3.43 -2.07 7.02
N HIS A 33 2.90 -2.46 8.19
CA HIS A 33 2.79 -1.63 9.39
C HIS A 33 1.98 -0.32 9.21
N GLY A 34 0.94 -0.33 8.36
CA GLY A 34 0.11 0.86 8.13
C GLY A 34 0.73 1.86 7.16
N GLN A 35 1.76 1.47 6.42
CA GLN A 35 2.29 2.29 5.33
C GLN A 35 1.34 2.33 4.13
N LEU A 36 1.48 3.37 3.31
CA LEU A 36 0.71 3.53 2.07
C LEU A 36 1.08 2.44 1.07
N THR A 37 0.11 1.63 0.69
CA THR A 37 0.23 0.60 -0.34
C THR A 37 -0.80 0.80 -1.44
N PHE A 38 -0.52 0.22 -2.61
CA PHE A 38 -1.54 0.09 -3.65
C PHE A 38 -2.52 -1.03 -3.29
N LYS A 39 -3.84 -0.76 -3.40
CA LYS A 39 -4.89 -1.76 -3.11
C LYS A 39 -4.65 -3.05 -3.89
N GLY A 40 -4.86 -4.18 -3.21
CA GLY A 40 -4.61 -5.51 -3.79
C GLY A 40 -3.14 -5.90 -3.89
N THR A 41 -2.20 -5.06 -3.42
CA THR A 41 -0.77 -5.34 -3.47
C THR A 41 -0.09 -5.04 -2.13
N ARG A 42 1.13 -5.56 -1.95
CA ARG A 42 2.05 -5.16 -0.87
C ARG A 42 3.13 -4.19 -1.37
N VAL A 43 2.85 -3.49 -2.47
CA VAL A 43 3.77 -2.50 -3.04
C VAL A 43 3.57 -1.18 -2.32
N LEU A 44 4.65 -0.69 -1.72
CA LEU A 44 4.68 0.62 -1.06
C LEU A 44 4.62 1.74 -2.10
N VAL A 45 3.75 2.72 -1.88
CA VAL A 45 3.67 3.93 -2.72
C VAL A 45 5.01 4.65 -2.73
N ARG A 46 5.70 4.71 -1.58
CA ARG A 46 7.03 5.30 -1.45
C ARG A 46 8.04 4.71 -2.44
N LEU A 47 8.08 3.38 -2.57
CA LEU A 47 9.01 2.70 -3.48
C LEU A 47 8.76 3.16 -4.92
N VAL A 48 7.50 3.27 -5.34
CA VAL A 48 7.18 3.75 -6.69
C VAL A 48 7.58 5.20 -6.89
N LEU A 49 7.30 6.08 -5.94
CA LEU A 49 7.64 7.50 -6.04
C LEU A 49 9.16 7.73 -6.05
N GLU A 50 9.93 7.04 -5.21
CA GLU A 50 11.40 7.10 -5.20
C GLU A 50 12.00 6.66 -6.55
N SER A 51 11.27 5.81 -7.26
CA SER A 51 11.69 5.25 -8.54
C SER A 51 11.37 6.18 -9.70
N LEU A 52 10.19 6.79 -9.67
CA LEU A 52 9.83 7.85 -10.62
C LEU A 52 10.72 9.09 -10.45
N ALA A 53 11.14 9.38 -9.22
CA ALA A 53 12.07 10.46 -8.94
C ALA A 53 13.47 10.24 -9.55
N ARG A 54 13.81 9.00 -9.96
CA ARG A 54 15.08 8.65 -10.61
C ARG A 54 14.82 8.26 -12.08
N PRO A 55 14.79 9.21 -13.01
CA PRO A 55 14.49 8.93 -14.42
C PRO A 55 15.49 7.91 -15.00
N GLY A 56 15.00 7.01 -15.84
CA GLY A 56 15.82 6.02 -16.57
C GLY A 56 15.94 4.62 -15.94
N ARG A 57 15.26 4.33 -14.83
CA ARG A 57 15.19 2.96 -14.27
C ARG A 57 13.79 2.35 -14.46
N THR A 58 13.68 1.36 -15.34
CA THR A 58 12.53 0.45 -15.35
C THR A 58 12.65 -0.48 -14.14
N ILE A 59 11.70 -0.41 -13.21
CA ILE A 59 11.67 -1.34 -12.09
C ILE A 59 10.93 -2.59 -12.51
N LEU A 60 11.71 -3.66 -12.69
CA LEU A 60 11.19 -5.00 -12.57
C LEU A 60 10.85 -5.22 -11.08
N MET A 61 9.62 -4.87 -10.69
CA MET A 61 9.11 -5.11 -9.31
C MET A 61 9.18 -6.59 -8.89
N ARG A 62 9.49 -7.47 -9.85
CA ARG A 62 9.67 -8.90 -9.65
C ARG A 62 10.93 -9.26 -8.84
N THR A 63 11.95 -8.40 -8.77
CA THR A 63 13.27 -8.79 -8.19
C THR A 63 13.79 -7.87 -7.08
N SER A 64 13.20 -6.69 -6.85
CA SER A 64 13.72 -5.70 -5.90
C SER A 64 12.66 -5.19 -4.92
N LEU A 65 11.80 -6.08 -4.40
CA LEU A 65 11.03 -5.74 -3.22
C LEU A 65 12.02 -5.76 -2.04
N PRO A 66 12.28 -4.62 -1.35
CA PRO A 66 12.99 -4.67 -0.08
C PRO A 66 12.26 -5.68 0.79
N SER A 67 13.02 -6.58 1.41
CA SER A 67 12.56 -7.73 2.19
C SER A 67 11.15 -7.47 2.73
N PRO A 68 10.11 -8.15 2.20
CA PRO A 68 8.76 -7.91 2.66
C PRO A 68 8.80 -8.15 4.16
N CYS A 69 8.41 -7.13 4.94
CA CYS A 69 8.36 -7.15 6.40
C CYS A 69 8.09 -8.60 6.85
N ARG A 70 9.14 -9.21 7.44
CA ARG A 70 9.30 -10.65 7.72
C ARG A 70 7.93 -11.32 7.82
N ILE A 71 7.61 -12.13 6.81
CA ILE A 71 6.33 -12.83 6.68
C ILE A 71 6.13 -13.65 7.96
N SER A 72 5.36 -13.13 8.92
CA SER A 72 4.68 -13.98 9.89
C SER A 72 3.81 -14.91 9.04
N GLY A 73 4.13 -16.21 9.04
CA GLY A 73 3.62 -17.25 8.13
C GLY A 73 2.10 -17.42 8.11
N ARG A 74 1.36 -16.43 7.61
CA ARG A 74 -0.08 -16.52 7.38
C ARG A 74 -0.34 -16.60 5.89
N LYS A 75 -1.04 -17.69 5.55
CA LYS A 75 -1.59 -18.05 4.23
C LYS A 75 -2.17 -16.80 3.55
N TRP A 76 -1.83 -16.62 2.28
CA TRP A 76 -2.46 -15.63 1.41
C TRP A 76 -3.96 -15.93 1.30
N HIS A 77 -4.79 -15.04 1.84
CA HIS A 77 -6.22 -15.00 1.48
C HIS A 77 -6.39 -13.95 0.39
N PRO A 78 -6.98 -14.30 -0.78
CA PRO A 78 -7.31 -13.33 -1.81
C PRO A 78 -8.52 -12.52 -1.33
N TRP A 79 -8.28 -11.50 -0.50
CA TRP A 79 -9.33 -10.63 0.00
C TRP A 79 -9.28 -9.30 -0.72
N PHE A 80 -10.03 -9.24 -1.82
CA PHE A 80 -10.74 -8.07 -2.37
C PHE A 80 -11.60 -8.63 -3.53
N LYS A 81 -12.80 -9.12 -3.18
CA LYS A 81 -13.93 -9.27 -4.12
C LYS A 81 -14.83 -8.05 -3.93
#